data_AF-A0A7W3MXR8-F1
#
_entry.id   AF-A0A7W3MXR8-F1
#
_cell.length_a   1.000
_cell.length_b   1.000
_cell.length_c   1.000
_cell.angle_alpha   90.00
_cell.angle_beta   90.00
_cell.angle_gamma   90.00
#
_symmetry.space_group_name_H-M   'P 1'
#
loop_
_entity.id
_entity.type
_entity.pdbx_description
1 polymer ?
#
loop_
_entity_poly.entity_id
_entity_poly.type
_entity_poly.pdbx_seq_one_letter_code
_entity_poly.pdbx_strand_id
1 'polypeptide(L)' 'MSSQSKPANSRRHPAEVTADRLAADVERWHDQFTPKERDAVALVRARLLDIAEGVSR' A
#
# COMPACT_ATOMS: atom_id res chain seq x y z
N MET A 1 37.93 -17.50 6.14
CA MET A 1 37.28 -16.45 5.34
C MET A 1 35.84 -16.88 5.11
N SER A 2 34.87 -16.29 5.81
CA SER A 2 33.45 -16.54 5.57
C SER A 2 32.72 -15.20 5.58
N SER A 3 32.62 -14.59 4.40
CA SER A 3 31.80 -13.41 4.19
C SER A 3 30.34 -13.84 4.15
N GLN A 4 29.67 -13.77 5.30
CA GLN A 4 28.25 -14.00 5.41
C GLN A 4 27.53 -12.72 4.96
N SER A 5 27.11 -12.68 3.70
CA SER A 5 26.27 -11.60 3.17
C SER A 5 24.95 -11.58 3.94
N LYS A 6 24.78 -10.59 4.82
CA LYS A 6 23.51 -10.31 5.52
C LYS A 6 22.39 -10.16 4.50
N PRO A 7 21.21 -10.79 4.67
CA PRO A 7 20.07 -10.50 3.82
C PRO A 7 19.68 -9.04 4.02
N ALA A 8 19.66 -8.27 2.94
CA ALA A 8 19.11 -6.92 2.95
C ALA A 8 17.65 -7.03 3.35
N ASN A 9 17.35 -6.67 4.59
CA ASN A 9 15.99 -6.58 5.10
C ASN A 9 15.33 -5.38 4.42
N SER A 10 14.85 -5.56 3.18
CA SER A 10 14.03 -4.59 2.47
C SER A 10 12.70 -4.47 3.22
N ARG A 11 12.70 -3.65 4.27
CA ARG A 11 11.46 -3.29 4.97
C ARG A 11 10.51 -2.71 3.94
N ARG A 12 9.30 -3.28 3.86
CA ARG A 12 8.25 -2.77 2.97
C ARG A 12 8.04 -1.28 3.20
N HIS A 13 7.82 -0.55 2.11
CA HIS A 13 7.61 0.89 2.19
C HIS A 13 6.34 1.17 3.02
N PRO A 14 6.33 2.15 3.94
CA PRO A 14 5.16 2.44 4.78
C PRO A 14 3.87 2.71 3.99
N ALA A 15 3.99 3.30 2.80
CA ALA A 15 2.85 3.54 1.93
C ALA A 15 2.24 2.24 1.37
N GLU A 16 3.04 1.21 1.08
CA GLU A 16 2.50 -0.11 0.69
C GLU A 16 1.70 -0.73 1.82
N VAL A 17 2.24 -0.69 3.05
CA VAL A 17 1.57 -1.25 4.23
C VAL A 17 0.24 -0.53 4.46
N THR A 18 0.21 0.78 4.24
CA THR A 18 -1.01 1.58 4.34
C THR A 18 -2.00 1.23 3.23
N ALA A 19 -1.54 1.08 1.99
CA ALA A 19 -2.36 0.69 0.84
C ALA A 19 -3.02 -0.68 1.04
N ASP A 20 -2.28 -1.64 1.60
CA ASP A 20 -2.79 -2.99 1.90
C ASP A 20 -3.84 -2.97 3.01
N ARG A 21 -3.59 -2.21 4.09
CA ARG A 21 -4.56 -2.04 5.18
C ARG A 21 -5.85 -1.40 4.69
N LEU A 22 -5.73 -0.33 3.89
CA LEU A 22 -6.87 0.36 3.31
C LEU A 22 -7.71 -0.59 2.42
N ALA A 23 -7.05 -1.43 1.61
CA ALA A 23 -7.75 -2.42 0.80
C ALA A 23 -8.55 -3.41 1.66
N ALA A 24 -7.93 -3.97 2.70
CA ALA A 24 -8.57 -4.93 3.60
C ALA A 24 -9.75 -4.31 4.36
N ASP A 25 -9.60 -3.07 4.86
CA ASP A 25 -10.65 -2.38 5.59
C ASP A 25 -11.85 -2.04 4.69
N VAL A 26 -11.59 -1.64 3.44
CA VAL A 26 -12.66 -1.32 2.47
C VAL A 26 -13.38 -2.56 1.99
N GLU A 27 -12.69 -3.69 1.85
CA GLU A 27 -13.34 -4.98 1.59
C GLU A 27 -14.25 -5.38 2.76
N ARG A 28 -13.79 -5.20 4.01
CA ARG A 28 -14.56 -5.51 5.21
C ARG A 28 -15.79 -4.62 5.39
N TRP A 29 -15.70 -3.35 5.02
CA TRP A 29 -16.77 -2.36 5.21
C TRP A 29 -17.42 -1.93 3.89
N HIS A 30 -17.33 -2.77 2.86
CA HIS A 30 -17.72 -2.43 1.49
C HIS A 30 -19.13 -1.80 1.39
N ASP A 31 -20.08 -2.31 2.18
CA ASP A 31 -21.48 -1.87 2.16
C ASP A 31 -21.73 -0.55 2.91
N GLN A 32 -20.74 -0.05 3.66
CA GLN A 32 -20.79 1.26 4.32
C GLN A 32 -20.40 2.41 3.38
N PHE A 33 -19.80 2.09 2.23
CA PHE A 33 -19.38 3.07 1.24
C PHE A 33 -20.30 3.08 0.03
N THR A 34 -20.60 4.27 -0.47
CA THR A 34 -21.19 4.43 -1.79
C THR A 34 -20.18 4.06 -2.89
N PRO A 35 -20.63 3.75 -4.12
CA PRO A 35 -19.71 3.50 -5.24
C PRO A 35 -18.67 4.60 -5.44
N LYS A 36 -19.09 5.87 -5.35
CA LYS A 36 -18.19 7.04 -5.51
C LYS A 36 -17.11 7.11 -4.44
N GLU A 37 -17.44 6.75 -3.20
CA GLU A 37 -16.46 6.73 -2.11
C GLU A 37 -15.47 5.57 -2.27
N ARG A 38 -15.92 4.41 -2.76
CA ARG A 38 -15.02 3.30 -3.10
C ARG A 38 -14.04 3.67 -4.22
N ASP A 39 -14.49 4.41 -5.23
CA ASP A 39 -13.61 4.92 -6.29
C ASP A 39 -12.55 5.89 -5.73
N ALA A 40 -12.95 6.78 -4.81
CA ALA A 40 -12.04 7.71 -4.15
C ALA A 40 -10.98 6.97 -3.30
N VAL A 41 -11.39 5.94 -2.54
CA VAL A 41 -10.47 5.07 -1.80
C VAL A 41 -9.51 4.36 -2.76
N ALA A 42 -10.00 3.82 -3.87
CA ALA A 42 -9.16 3.15 -4.87
C ALA A 42 -8.11 4.10 -5.44
N LEU A 43 -8.47 5.36 -5.70
CA LEU A 43 -7.54 6.41 -6.11
C LEU A 43 -6.46 6.67 -5.05
N VAL A 44 -6.84 6.80 -3.77
CA VAL A 44 -5.88 7.00 -2.67
C VAL A 44 -4.92 5.82 -2.55
N ARG A 45 -5.45 4.59 -2.65
CA ARG A 45 -4.64 3.37 -2.64
C ARG A 45 -3.62 3.37 -3.79
N ALA A 46 -4.03 3.73 -5.00
CA ALA A 46 -3.12 3.81 -6.14
C ALA A 46 -2.00 4.84 -5.88
N ARG A 47 -2.32 6.01 -5.32
CA ARG A 47 -1.31 7.02 -4.97
C ARG A 47 -0.32 6.56 -3.91
N LEU A 48 -0.77 5.78 -2.93
CA LEU A 48 0.13 5.20 -1.93
C LEU A 48 1.13 4.21 -2.56
N LEU A 49 0.69 3.45 -3.56
CA LEU A 49 1.56 2.55 -4.32
C LEU A 49 2.54 3.34 -5.21
N ASP A 50 2.08 4.38 -5.91
CA ASP A 50 2.95 5.28 -6.67
C ASP A 50 4.08 5.86 -5.78
N ILE A 51 3.74 6.29 -4.56
CA ILE A 51 4.72 6.82 -3.60
C ILE A 51 5.72 5.74 -3.18
N ALA A 52 5.26 4.51 -2.94
CA ALA A 52 6.14 3.41 -2.57
C ALA A 52 7.11 3.02 -3.69
N GLU A 53 6.66 3.10 -4.94
CA GLU A 53 7.47 2.85 -6.13
C GLU A 53 8.41 4.02 -6.46
N GLY A 54 8.28 5.16 -5.78
CA GLY A 54 9.05 6.37 -6.06
C GLY A 54 8.61 7.12 -7.32
N VAL A 55 7.37 6.90 -7.78
CA VAL A 55 6.78 7.47 -8.99
C VAL A 55 6.16 8.87 -8.73
N SER A 56 6.33 9.41 -7.51
CA SER A 56 5.88 10.75 -7.12
C SER A 56 6.40 11.82 -8.10
N ARG A 57 5.49 12.41 -8.88
CA ARG A 57 5.75 13.55 -9.78
C ARG A 57 5.85 14.86 -9.02
#